data_AF-A0A8J3Q3Z3-F1
#
_entry.id   AF-A0A8J3Q3Z3-F1
#
_cell.length_a   1.000
_cell.length_b   1.000
_cell.length_c   1.000
_cell.angle_alpha   90.00
_cell.angle_beta   90.00
_cell.angle_gamma   90.00
#
_symmetry.space_group_name_H-M   'P 1'
#
loop_
_entity.id
_entity.type
_entity.pdbx_description
1 polymer ?
#
loop_
_entity_poly.entity_id
_entity_poly.type
_entity_poly.pdbx_seq_one_letter_code
_entity_poly.pdbx_strand_id
1 'polypeptide(L)'
;MFNTAVKEDELLRSNPCRIKGFDKYHTPERHTPTLMEVRALSEEMPAQFYALIMLAAYSGLRWGELAALRRCDLDLAAGTVKVHRNLVSVAGQAGDRAAQVRGQQANGEPALGRDRGHAAPPHAQHAQ
;
A
#
# COMPACT_ATOMS: atom_id res chain seq x y z
N MET A 1 3.33 19.18 -4.20
CA MET A 1 3.67 19.89 -5.45
C MET A 1 3.75 21.41 -5.25
N PHE A 2 2.70 22.12 -4.81
CA PHE A 2 2.73 23.58 -4.61
C PHE A 2 3.63 24.12 -3.47
N ASN A 3 4.12 23.26 -2.56
CA ASN A 3 5.01 23.71 -1.48
C ASN A 3 6.42 24.09 -1.98
N THR A 4 6.91 23.43 -3.04
CA THR A 4 8.21 23.74 -3.67
C THR A 4 8.17 25.11 -4.33
N ALA A 5 7.12 25.39 -5.11
CA ALA A 5 6.93 26.68 -5.78
C ALA A 5 6.77 27.90 -4.82
N VAL A 6 6.46 27.67 -3.54
CA VAL A 6 6.33 28.72 -2.51
C VAL A 6 7.62 28.89 -1.71
N LYS A 7 8.38 27.81 -1.48
CA LYS A 7 9.56 27.81 -0.59
C LYS A 7 10.89 27.89 -1.33
N GLU A 8 10.97 27.29 -2.51
CA GLU A 8 12.21 27.13 -3.27
C GLU A 8 12.22 28.09 -4.46
N ASP A 9 11.10 28.17 -5.20
CA ASP A 9 11.05 28.96 -6.43
C ASP A 9 10.46 30.38 -6.25
N GLU A 10 9.87 30.68 -5.08
CA GLU A 10 9.17 31.95 -4.76
C GLU A 10 8.14 32.43 -5.80
N LEU A 11 7.72 31.55 -6.72
CA LEU A 11 6.78 31.84 -7.81
C LEU A 11 5.37 32.13 -7.29
N LEU A 12 5.05 31.63 -6.10
CA LEU A 12 3.76 31.83 -5.44
C LEU A 12 3.99 32.38 -4.03
N ARG A 13 3.30 33.50 -3.70
CA ARG A 13 3.33 34.08 -2.34
C ARG A 13 2.80 33.13 -1.26
N SER A 14 1.89 32.22 -1.61
CA SER A 14 1.33 31.23 -0.70
C SER A 14 0.74 30.05 -1.46
N ASN A 15 0.66 28.88 -0.81
CA ASN A 15 0.11 27.67 -1.42
C ASN A 15 -1.43 27.80 -1.51
N PRO A 16 -2.03 27.83 -2.71
CA PRO A 16 -3.47 28.03 -2.91
C PRO A 16 -4.32 26.85 -2.40
N CYS A 17 -3.74 25.66 -2.23
CA CYS A 17 -4.42 24.51 -1.65
C CYS A 17 -4.45 24.53 -0.11
N ARG A 18 -3.91 25.59 0.53
CA ARG A 18 -3.89 25.71 2.00
C ARG A 18 -5.19 26.29 2.52
N ILE A 19 -6.21 25.43 2.65
CA ILE A 19 -7.51 25.79 3.21
C ILE A 19 -7.55 25.42 4.70
N LYS A 20 -7.82 26.41 5.55
CA LYS A 20 -7.85 26.23 7.02
C LYS A 20 -9.04 25.36 7.43
N GLY A 21 -8.79 24.28 8.19
CA GLY A 21 -9.83 23.41 8.76
C GLY A 21 -10.37 22.31 7.84
N PHE A 22 -9.78 22.14 6.65
CA PHE A 22 -10.14 21.06 5.70
C PHE A 22 -9.23 19.83 5.82
N ASP A 23 -8.59 19.67 6.98
CA ASP A 23 -7.75 18.53 7.35
C ASP A 23 -8.55 17.38 7.99
N LYS A 24 -9.81 17.64 8.35
CA LYS A 24 -10.67 16.67 9.04
C LYS A 24 -11.48 15.85 8.04
N TYR A 25 -11.04 14.62 7.80
CA TYR A 25 -11.81 13.62 7.08
C TYR A 25 -12.47 12.68 8.08
N HIS A 26 -13.80 12.57 8.06
CA HIS A 26 -14.49 11.50 8.78
C HIS A 26 -14.85 10.39 7.79
N THR A 27 -14.14 9.28 7.89
CA THR A 27 -14.51 8.04 7.21
C THR A 27 -15.06 7.09 8.26
N PRO A 28 -16.25 6.49 8.05
CA PRO A 28 -16.74 5.46 8.97
C PRO A 28 -15.74 4.30 9.00
N GLU A 29 -15.55 3.73 10.19
CA GLU A 29 -14.68 2.57 10.34
C GLU A 29 -15.21 1.40 9.51
N ARG A 30 -14.31 0.68 8.84
CA ARG A 30 -14.67 -0.52 8.09
C ARG A 30 -14.79 -1.67 9.06
N HIS A 31 -15.98 -2.25 9.16
CA HIS A 31 -16.20 -3.44 9.96
C HIS A 31 -15.31 -4.58 9.45
N THR A 32 -14.60 -5.24 10.37
CA THR A 32 -13.78 -6.41 10.07
C THR A 32 -14.62 -7.66 10.35
N PRO A 33 -14.83 -8.53 9.36
CA PRO A 33 -15.65 -9.72 9.55
C PRO A 33 -14.98 -10.69 10.53
N THR A 34 -15.80 -11.29 11.38
CA THR A 34 -15.41 -12.40 12.24
C THR A 34 -15.21 -13.68 11.43
N LEU A 35 -14.50 -14.65 12.00
CA LEU A 35 -14.29 -15.94 11.32
C LEU A 35 -15.61 -16.69 11.04
N MET A 36 -16.60 -16.53 11.92
CA MET A 36 -17.93 -17.13 11.72
C MET A 36 -18.66 -16.49 10.54
N GLU A 37 -18.60 -15.16 10.39
CA GLU A 37 -19.21 -14.46 9.26
C GLU A 37 -18.52 -14.82 7.95
N VAL A 38 -17.18 -14.96 7.93
CA VAL A 38 -16.46 -15.43 6.74
C VAL A 38 -16.91 -16.83 6.34
N ARG A 39 -17.05 -17.74 7.31
CA ARG A 39 -17.52 -19.10 7.04
C ARG A 39 -18.95 -19.11 6.49
N ALA A 40 -19.87 -18.40 7.14
CA ALA A 40 -21.25 -18.27 6.67
C ALA A 40 -21.30 -17.71 5.24
N LEU A 41 -20.55 -16.64 4.97
CA LEU A 41 -20.43 -16.04 3.63
C LEU A 41 -19.90 -17.05 2.61
N SER A 42 -18.90 -17.86 2.98
CA SER A 42 -18.32 -18.85 2.07
C SER A 42 -19.30 -19.97 1.71
N GLU A 43 -20.22 -20.31 2.62
CA GLU A 43 -21.23 -21.36 2.45
C GLU A 43 -22.43 -20.86 1.62
N GLU A 44 -22.76 -19.57 1.67
CA GLU A 44 -23.80 -18.96 0.84
C GLU A 44 -23.35 -18.70 -0.60
N MET A 45 -22.04 -18.59 -0.84
CA MET A 45 -21.48 -18.30 -2.15
C MET A 45 -21.38 -19.56 -3.02
N PRO A 46 -21.40 -19.43 -4.36
CA PRO A 46 -21.15 -20.55 -5.26
C PRO A 46 -19.85 -21.28 -4.92
N ALA A 47 -19.86 -22.61 -4.98
CA ALA A 47 -18.76 -23.47 -4.55
C ALA A 47 -17.38 -23.10 -5.16
N GLN A 48 -17.37 -22.55 -6.37
CA GLN A 48 -16.15 -22.05 -7.03
C GLN A 48 -15.44 -20.90 -6.29
N PHE A 49 -16.17 -20.12 -5.49
CA PHE A 49 -15.62 -19.00 -4.71
C PHE A 49 -15.24 -19.38 -3.29
N TYR A 50 -15.63 -20.57 -2.81
CA TYR A 50 -15.31 -21.04 -1.47
C TYR A 50 -13.81 -20.95 -1.17
N ALA A 51 -12.99 -21.53 -2.05
CA ALA A 51 -11.54 -21.52 -1.91
C ALA A 51 -10.96 -20.09 -1.97
N LEU A 52 -11.54 -19.21 -2.79
CA LEU A 52 -11.10 -17.81 -2.89
C LEU A 52 -11.37 -17.05 -1.60
N ILE A 53 -12.56 -17.20 -1.02
CA ILE A 53 -12.98 -16.52 0.22
C ILE A 53 -12.13 -17.00 1.39
N MET A 54 -11.95 -18.32 1.51
CA MET A 54 -11.10 -18.89 2.55
C MET A 54 -9.66 -18.41 2.39
N LEU A 55 -9.10 -18.45 1.17
CA LEU A 55 -7.74 -17.97 0.96
C LEU A 55 -7.61 -16.48 1.30
N ALA A 56 -8.56 -15.63 0.90
CA ALA A 56 -8.53 -14.20 1.19
C ALA A 56 -8.55 -13.92 2.70
N ALA A 57 -9.36 -14.66 3.45
CA ALA A 57 -9.50 -14.49 4.90
C ALA A 57 -8.24 -14.90 5.68
N TYR A 58 -7.53 -15.94 5.24
CA TYR A 58 -6.36 -16.47 5.96
C TYR A 58 -5.01 -15.95 5.47
N SER A 59 -4.90 -15.54 4.20
CA SER A 59 -3.60 -15.18 3.61
C SER A 59 -3.24 -13.69 3.72
N GLY A 60 -4.21 -12.80 3.89
CA GLY A 60 -3.98 -11.34 3.91
C GLY A 60 -3.53 -10.76 2.56
N LEU A 61 -3.65 -11.52 1.48
CA LEU A 61 -3.27 -11.09 0.14
C LEU A 61 -4.17 -9.96 -0.38
N ARG A 62 -3.60 -9.06 -1.18
CA ARG A 62 -4.36 -7.98 -1.80
C ARG A 62 -5.24 -8.53 -2.91
N TRP A 63 -6.37 -7.86 -3.18
CA TRP A 63 -7.31 -8.29 -4.23
C TRP A 63 -6.63 -8.55 -5.58
N GLY A 64 -5.71 -7.69 -6.01
CA GLY A 64 -5.01 -7.87 -7.28
C GLY A 64 -4.05 -9.07 -7.30
N GLU A 65 -3.49 -9.46 -6.15
CA GLU A 65 -2.65 -10.67 -6.04
C GLU A 65 -3.54 -11.91 -6.09
N LEU A 66 -4.62 -11.93 -5.30
CA LEU A 66 -5.62 -13.00 -5.30
C LEU A 66 -6.23 -13.22 -6.69
N ALA A 67 -6.63 -12.13 -7.36
CA ALA A 67 -7.22 -12.16 -8.68
C ALA A 67 -6.22 -12.60 -9.77
N ALA A 68 -4.92 -12.47 -9.52
CA ALA A 68 -3.89 -12.93 -10.43
C ALA A 68 -3.42 -14.37 -10.15
N LEU A 69 -3.80 -15.01 -9.05
CA LEU A 69 -3.36 -16.38 -8.73
C LEU A 69 -3.79 -17.40 -9.78
N ARG A 70 -2.92 -18.37 -10.06
CA ARG A 70 -3.22 -19.56 -10.86
C ARG A 70 -3.03 -20.80 -10.00
N ARG A 71 -3.60 -21.90 -10.44
CA ARG A 71 -3.49 -23.21 -9.76
C ARG A 71 -2.04 -23.68 -9.60
N CYS A 72 -1.13 -23.32 -10.50
CA CYS A 72 0.30 -23.64 -10.41
C CYS A 72 1.04 -22.91 -9.29
N ASP A 73 0.46 -21.84 -8.76
CA ASP A 73 1.04 -21.03 -7.69
C ASP A 73 0.70 -21.58 -6.29
N LEU A 74 -0.14 -22.62 -6.23
CA LEU A 74 -0.59 -23.26 -5.00
C LEU A 74 0.10 -24.61 -4.83
N ASP A 75 0.87 -24.78 -3.75
CA ASP A 75 1.37 -26.07 -3.32
C ASP A 75 0.47 -26.59 -2.19
N LEU A 76 -0.45 -27.48 -2.55
CA LEU A 76 -1.41 -28.07 -1.59
C LEU A 76 -0.78 -29.11 -0.67
N ALA A 77 0.39 -29.67 -1.05
CA ALA A 77 1.09 -30.63 -0.21
C ALA A 77 1.88 -29.90 0.90
N ALA A 78 2.54 -28.79 0.55
CA ALA A 78 3.26 -27.95 1.50
C ALA A 78 2.38 -26.91 2.19
N GLY A 79 1.14 -26.69 1.72
CA GLY A 79 0.25 -25.64 2.22
C GLY A 79 0.77 -24.23 1.94
N THR A 80 1.48 -24.03 0.82
CA THR A 80 2.11 -22.73 0.50
C THR A 80 1.52 -22.09 -0.75
N VAL A 81 1.56 -20.75 -0.79
CA VAL A 81 1.08 -19.94 -1.91
C VAL A 81 2.22 -19.05 -2.40
N LYS A 82 2.53 -19.11 -3.70
CA LYS A 82 3.58 -18.31 -4.32
C LYS A 82 2.97 -17.12 -5.05
N VAL A 83 3.27 -15.90 -4.61
CA VAL A 83 2.74 -14.68 -5.23
C VAL A 83 3.77 -14.12 -6.19
N HIS A 84 3.49 -14.22 -7.49
CA HIS A 84 4.40 -13.75 -8.55
C HIS A 84 3.88 -12.55 -9.33
N ARG A 85 2.59 -12.24 -9.23
CA ARG A 85 1.93 -11.24 -10.07
C ARG A 85 0.77 -10.57 -9.36
N ASN A 86 0.43 -9.39 -9.85
CA ASN A 86 -0.64 -8.55 -9.34
C ASN A 86 -1.48 -8.04 -10.52
N LEU A 87 -2.80 -8.24 -10.46
CA LEU A 87 -3.77 -7.77 -11.45
C LEU A 87 -4.20 -6.34 -11.11
N VAL A 88 -3.98 -5.43 -12.05
CA VAL A 88 -4.42 -4.04 -11.95
C VAL A 88 -5.42 -3.75 -13.07
N SER A 89 -6.62 -3.30 -12.69
CA SER A 89 -7.59 -2.76 -13.65
C SER A 89 -7.39 -1.25 -13.78
N VAL A 90 -7.21 -0.76 -15.00
CA VAL A 90 -7.11 0.66 -15.31
C VAL A 90 -8.40 1.09 -15.99
N ALA A 91 -9.25 1.81 -15.25
CA ALA A 91 -10.48 2.36 -15.80
C ALA A 91 -10.15 3.38 -16.90
N GLY A 92 -10.67 3.17 -18.12
CA GLY A 92 -10.49 4.07 -19.27
C GLY A 92 -9.97 3.43 -20.55
N GLN A 93 -9.53 2.17 -20.54
CA GLN A 93 -9.27 1.40 -21.76
C GLN A 93 -10.35 0.34 -21.93
N ALA A 94 -11.46 0.73 -22.54
CA ALA A 94 -12.41 -0.23 -23.09
C ALA A 94 -11.72 -0.99 -24.22
N GLY A 95 -11.22 -2.18 -23.91
CA GLY A 95 -10.61 -3.10 -24.85
C GLY A 95 -9.50 -3.91 -24.22
N ASP A 96 -9.84 -5.09 -23.69
CA ASP A 96 -9.06 -6.35 -23.64
C ASP A 96 -7.53 -6.26 -23.79
N ARG A 97 -6.87 -5.37 -23.05
CA ARG A 97 -5.42 -5.41 -22.87
C ARG A 97 -5.14 -6.03 -21.54
N ALA A 98 -5.07 -7.37 -21.61
CA ALA A 98 -4.53 -8.29 -20.64
C ALA A 98 -3.65 -7.60 -19.59
N ALA A 99 -4.09 -7.73 -18.33
CA ALA A 99 -3.28 -7.74 -17.12
C ALA A 99 -1.91 -7.07 -17.28
N GLN A 100 -1.83 -5.76 -17.04
CA GLN A 100 -0.53 -5.10 -17.00
C GLN A 100 0.25 -5.60 -15.76
N VAL A 101 1.06 -6.62 -15.99
CA VAL A 101 2.04 -7.17 -15.05
C VAL A 101 3.12 -6.11 -14.86
N ARG A 102 3.02 -5.35 -13.77
CA ARG A 102 4.16 -4.57 -13.28
C ARG A 102 4.63 -5.25 -12.00
N GLY A 103 5.60 -6.15 -12.14
CA GLY A 103 6.36 -6.67 -11.01
C GLY A 103 7.03 -5.49 -10.32
N GLN A 104 6.60 -5.17 -9.10
CA GLN A 104 7.33 -4.27 -8.22
C GLN A 104 8.58 -5.02 -7.78
N GLN A 105 9.70 -4.78 -8.47
CA GLN A 105 11.01 -5.06 -7.90
C GLN A 105 11.19 -4.11 -6.71
N ALA A 106 11.02 -4.65 -5.51
CA ALA A 106 11.51 -4.03 -4.30
C ALA A 106 13.05 -4.05 -4.34
N ASN A 107 13.65 -3.02 -4.94
CA ASN A 107 15.04 -2.71 -4.67
C ASN A 107 15.08 -2.02 -3.30
N GLY A 108 15.34 -2.82 -2.27
CA GLY A 108 15.84 -2.30 -1.02
C GLY A 108 17.23 -1.73 -1.26
N GLU A 109 17.37 -0.42 -1.11
CA GLU A 109 18.68 0.20 -0.91
C GLU A 109 19.27 -0.33 0.41
N PRO A 110 20.50 -0.89 0.42
CA PRO A 110 21.18 -1.14 1.67
C PRO A 110 21.66 0.20 2.23
N ALA A 111 21.16 0.56 3.41
CA ALA A 111 21.63 1.69 4.19
C ALA A 111 23.12 1.51 4.50
N LEU A 112 23.98 2.17 3.71
CA LEU A 112 25.41 2.25 3.99
C LEU A 112 25.64 3.43 4.93
N GLY A 113 25.84 3.10 6.20
CA GLY A 113 26.24 4.05 7.23
C GLY A 113 27.50 4.82 6.83
N ARG A 114 27.43 6.15 6.94
CA ARG A 114 28.59 6.99 7.18
C ARG A 114 28.24 8.00 8.25
N ASP A 115 28.62 7.60 9.45
CA ASP A 115 28.99 8.45 10.56
C ASP A 115 29.90 9.60 10.09
N ARG A 116 29.47 10.85 10.33
CA ARG A 116 30.36 12.01 10.45
C ARG A 116 29.72 12.98 11.45
N GLY A 117 30.40 13.08 12.59
CA GLY A 117 29.97 13.87 13.74
C GLY A 117 29.78 15.34 13.43
N HIS A 118 28.78 15.92 14.09
CA HIS A 118 28.68 17.35 14.29
C HIS A 118 28.94 17.64 15.76
N ALA A 119 30.03 18.36 16.00
CA ALA A 119 30.49 18.78 17.30
C ALA A 119 29.42 19.64 18.01
N ALA A 120 29.25 19.39 19.31
CA ALA A 120 28.44 20.21 20.20
C ALA A 120 29.10 21.61 20.41
N PRO A 121 28.32 22.70 20.53
CA PRO A 121 28.85 23.98 20.96
C PRO A 121 28.97 24.01 22.50
N PRO A 122 30.08 24.49 23.09
CA PRO A 122 30.13 24.73 24.52
C PRO A 122 29.52 26.10 24.85
N HIS A 123 28.75 26.10 25.94
CA HIS A 123 28.19 27.28 26.58
C HIS A 123 29.27 28.10 27.32
N ALA A 124 28.99 29.40 27.43
CA ALA A 124 29.19 30.28 28.60
C ALA A 124 30.47 31.15 28.76
N GLN A 125 30.19 32.46 28.87
CA GLN A 125 30.74 33.48 29.80
C GLN A 125 32.10 34.17 29.51
N HIS A 126 32.04 35.49 29.29
CA HIS A 126 32.52 36.59 30.16
C HIS A 126 32.54 37.90 29.33
N ALA A 127 31.74 38.91 29.69
CA ALA A 127 32.13 40.04 30.54
C ALA A 127 33.11 41.02 29.86
N GLN A 128 32.57 42.08 29.24
CA GLN A 128 32.76 43.50 29.59
C GLN A 128 32.06 44.39 28.55
#